data_AF-A0A5S4X0L8-F1
#
_entry.id   AF-A0A5S4X0L8-F1
#
_cell.length_a   1.000
_cell.length_b   1.000
_cell.length_c   1.000
_cell.angle_alpha   90.00
_cell.angle_beta   90.00
_cell.angle_gamma   90.00
#
_symmetry.space_group_name_H-M   'P 1'
#
loop_
_entity.id
_entity.type
_entity.pdbx_description
1 polymer ?
#
loop_
_entity_poly.entity_id
_entity_poly.type
_entity_poly.pdbx_seq_one_letter_code
_entity_poly.pdbx_strand_id
1 'polypeptide(L)' 'MKQVIIFAAVALLAMAPARSQGLVDPSKVAPEYREAAEKRRAEQIRQRECALKADLAKVLLRDRTDYLNHCLDAMAAKQ' A
#
# COMPACT_ATOMS: atom_id res chain seq x y z
N MET A 1 -26.04 29.74 -2.48
CA MET A 1 -26.01 28.59 -3.42
C MET A 1 -24.72 28.57 -4.23
N LYS A 2 -24.49 29.48 -5.18
CA LYS A 2 -23.28 29.48 -6.04
C LYS A 2 -21.94 29.54 -5.29
N GLN A 3 -21.86 30.36 -4.24
CA GLN A 3 -20.63 30.46 -3.43
C GLN A 3 -20.33 29.18 -2.65
N VAL A 4 -21.36 28.51 -2.12
CA VAL A 4 -21.21 27.24 -1.40
C VAL A 4 -20.65 26.16 -2.31
N ILE A 5 -21.09 26.13 -3.57
CA ILE A 5 -20.57 25.19 -4.58
C ILE A 5 -19.09 25.45 -4.88
N ILE A 6 -18.70 26.72 -5.01
CA ILE A 6 -17.30 27.09 -5.28
C ILE A 6 -16.41 26.70 -4.09
N PHE A 7 -16.83 26.98 -2.86
CA PHE A 7 -16.08 26.59 -1.66
C PHE A 7 -15.95 25.07 -1.54
N ALA A 8 -17.00 24.31 -1.83
CA ALA A 8 -16.96 22.84 -1.80
C ALA A 8 -15.98 22.27 -2.84
N ALA A 9 -15.97 22.80 -4.07
CA ALA A 9 -15.06 22.35 -5.13
C ALA A 9 -13.58 22.61 -4.78
N VAL A 10 -13.28 23.78 -4.20
CA VAL A 10 -11.92 24.13 -3.73
C VAL A 10 -11.49 23.21 -2.58
N ALA A 11 -12.39 22.90 -1.65
CA ALA A 11 -12.10 21.99 -0.55
C ALA A 11 -11.78 20.56 -1.02
N LEU A 12 -12.51 20.04 -2.02
CA LEU A 12 -12.22 18.72 -2.59
C LEU A 12 -10.86 18.67 -3.29
N LEU A 13 -10.46 19.73 -4.00
CA LEU A 13 -9.16 19.80 -4.67
C LEU A 13 -7.99 19.92 -3.69
N ALA A 14 -8.23 20.43 -2.48
CA ALA A 14 -7.23 20.56 -1.42
C ALA A 14 -7.02 19.27 -0.62
N MET A 15 -7.84 18.22 -0.82
CA MET A 15 -7.61 16.93 -0.17
C MET A 15 -6.36 16.28 -0.77
N ALA A 16 -5.26 16.34 -0.01
CA ALA A 16 -4.05 15.60 -0.34
C ALA A 16 -4.38 14.10 -0.46
N PRO A 17 -3.82 13.39 -1.45
CA PRO A 17 -4.09 11.97 -1.60
C PRO A 17 -3.72 11.24 -0.30
N ALA A 18 -4.68 10.47 0.24
CA ALA A 18 -4.40 9.51 1.29
C ALA A 18 -3.32 8.55 0.76
N ARG A 19 -2.10 8.73 1.23
CA ARG A 19 -0.90 8.09 0.67
C ARG A 19 -1.00 6.59 0.91
N SER A 20 -1.44 5.84 -0.09
CA SER A 20 -1.00 4.45 -0.23
C SER A 20 0.53 4.50 -0.32
N GLN A 21 1.26 3.74 0.49
CA GLN A 21 2.72 3.72 0.39
C GLN A 21 3.11 3.25 -1.03
N GLY A 22 3.63 4.19 -1.84
CA GLY A 22 4.17 3.90 -3.15
C GLY A 22 5.31 2.88 -3.03
N LEU A 23 5.54 2.11 -4.10
CA LEU A 23 6.62 1.13 -4.10
C LEU A 23 7.94 1.89 -3.91
N VAL A 24 8.72 1.55 -2.88
CA VAL A 24 9.99 2.22 -2.62
C VAL A 24 10.88 2.10 -3.85
N ASP A 25 11.33 3.24 -4.38
CA ASP A 25 12.36 3.33 -5.42
C ASP A 25 13.72 3.56 -4.75
N PRO A 26 14.61 2.57 -4.72
CA PRO A 26 15.92 2.69 -4.08
C PRO A 26 16.79 3.78 -4.70
N SER A 27 16.57 4.14 -5.98
CA SER A 27 17.34 5.18 -6.66
C SER A 27 17.04 6.59 -6.16
N LYS A 28 15.84 6.78 -5.57
CA LYS A 28 15.39 8.04 -4.95
C LYS A 28 15.81 8.16 -3.49
N VAL A 29 16.36 7.08 -2.91
CA VAL A 29 16.87 7.06 -1.54
C VAL A 29 18.37 7.36 -1.58
N ALA A 30 18.83 8.09 -0.56
CA ALA A 30 20.24 8.44 -0.44
C ALA A 30 21.11 7.16 -0.44
N PRO A 31 22.32 7.20 -1.04
CA PRO A 31 23.15 6.02 -1.27
C PRO A 31 23.37 5.16 -0.01
N GLU A 32 23.52 5.81 1.15
CA GLU A 32 23.73 5.17 2.45
C GLU A 32 22.54 4.31 2.93
N TYR A 33 21.32 4.53 2.42
CA TYR A 33 20.12 3.77 2.81
C TYR A 33 19.57 2.87 1.69
N ARG A 34 20.29 2.69 0.58
CA ARG A 34 19.82 1.90 -0.56
C ARG A 34 19.53 0.45 -0.20
N GLU A 35 20.39 -0.18 0.59
CA GLU A 35 20.18 -1.56 1.05
C GLU A 35 18.89 -1.67 1.89
N ALA A 36 18.63 -0.69 2.75
CA ALA A 36 17.38 -0.64 3.52
C ALA A 36 16.17 -0.40 2.62
N ALA A 37 16.29 0.45 1.60
CA ALA A 37 15.24 0.71 0.62
C ALA A 37 14.88 -0.53 -0.20
N GLU A 38 15.88 -1.32 -0.60
CA GLU A 38 15.69 -2.59 -1.31
C GLU A 38 14.97 -3.62 -0.44
N LYS A 39 15.36 -3.76 0.84
CA LYS A 39 14.67 -4.64 1.80
C LYS A 39 13.20 -4.24 1.99
N ARG A 40 12.92 -2.93 2.10
CA ARG A 40 11.54 -2.43 2.20
C ARG A 40 10.76 -2.66 0.91
N ARG A 41 11.39 -2.51 -0.26
CA ARG A 41 10.76 -2.78 -1.56
C ARG A 41 10.37 -4.25 -1.68
N ALA A 42 11.26 -5.17 -1.33
CA ALA A 42 10.96 -6.60 -1.31
C ALA A 42 9.76 -6.91 -0.39
N GLU A 43 9.73 -6.31 0.80
CA GLU A 43 8.60 -6.48 1.73
C GLU A 43 7.28 -5.92 1.18
N GLN A 44 7.29 -4.73 0.60
CA GLN A 44 6.10 -4.15 -0.02
C GLN A 44 5.58 -4.97 -1.20
N ILE A 45 6.48 -5.62 -1.97
CA ILE A 45 6.08 -6.54 -3.04
C ILE A 45 5.36 -7.76 -2.45
N ARG A 46 5.91 -8.39 -1.40
CA ARG A 46 5.27 -9.53 -0.72
C ARG A 46 3.86 -9.18 -0.22
N GLN A 47 3.72 -8.04 0.44
CA GLN A 47 2.42 -7.57 0.96
C GLN A 47 1.43 -7.30 -0.17
N ARG A 48 1.86 -6.68 -1.28
CA ARG A 48 1.02 -6.45 -2.45
C ARG A 48 0.58 -7.74 -3.11
N GLU A 49 1.46 -8.73 -3.22
CA GLU A 49 1.11 -10.05 -3.75
C GLU A 49 0.06 -10.75 -2.88
N CYS A 50 0.21 -10.71 -1.55
CA CYS A 50 -0.79 -11.26 -0.65
C CYS A 50 -2.13 -10.50 -0.71
N ALA A 51 -2.09 -9.17 -0.83
CA ALA A 51 -3.29 -8.36 -1.03
C ALA A 51 -4.01 -8.72 -2.34
N LEU A 52 -3.26 -8.86 -3.44
CA LEU A 52 -3.80 -9.27 -4.73
C LEU A 52 -4.46 -10.66 -4.64
N LYS A 53 -3.81 -11.62 -3.97
CA LYS A 53 -4.38 -12.95 -3.75
C LYS A 53 -5.69 -12.90 -2.95
N ALA A 54 -5.75 -12.06 -1.91
CA ALA A 54 -6.97 -11.87 -1.11
C ALA A 54 -8.11 -11.27 -1.94
N ASP A 55 -7.80 -10.29 -2.81
CA ASP A 55 -8.78 -9.67 -3.70
C ASP A 55 -9.29 -10.66 -4.75
N LEU A 56 -8.41 -11.46 -5.35
CA LEU A 56 -8.77 -12.52 -6.31
C LEU A 56 -9.63 -13.60 -5.66
N ALA A 57 -9.34 -13.97 -4.42
CA ALA A 57 -10.13 -14.91 -3.63
C ALA A 57 -11.43 -14.30 -3.07
N LYS A 58 -11.68 -13.00 -3.29
CA LYS A 58 -12.84 -12.26 -2.77
C LYS A 58 -13.04 -12.46 -1.26
N VAL A 59 -11.93 -12.46 -0.52
CA VAL A 59 -11.96 -12.66 0.93
C VAL A 59 -12.80 -11.56 1.57
N LEU A 60 -13.76 -11.95 2.41
CA LEU A 60 -14.60 -11.01 3.14
C LEU A 60 -13.74 -10.14 4.04
N LEU A 61 -14.16 -8.88 4.24
CA LEU A 61 -13.39 -7.92 5.04
C LEU A 61 -13.08 -8.44 6.45
N ARG A 62 -13.99 -9.22 7.04
CA ARG A 62 -13.82 -9.87 8.34
C ARG A 62 -12.63 -10.82 8.36
N ASP A 63 -12.46 -11.63 7.31
CA ASP A 63 -11.47 -12.70 7.24
C ASP A 63 -10.18 -12.24 6.53
N ARG A 64 -10.15 -11.01 6.03
CA ARG A 64 -9.06 -10.48 5.20
C ARG A 64 -7.75 -10.39 5.96
N THR A 65 -7.78 -9.96 7.22
CA THR A 65 -6.56 -9.85 8.05
C THR A 65 -5.93 -11.22 8.30
N ASP A 66 -6.75 -12.22 8.65
CA ASP A 66 -6.27 -13.58 8.90
C ASP A 66 -5.68 -14.20 7.63
N TYR A 67 -6.36 -14.01 6.48
CA TYR A 67 -5.83 -14.44 5.19
C TYR A 67 -4.47 -13.80 4.86
N LEU A 68 -4.33 -12.49 5.08
CA LEU A 68 -3.08 -11.78 4.81
C LEU A 68 -1.94 -12.28 5.69
N ASN A 69 -2.19 -12.50 6.99
CA ASN A 69 -1.19 -13.03 7.91
C ASN A 69 -0.71 -14.42 7.46
N HIS A 70 -1.64 -15.33 7.17
CA HIS A 70 -1.30 -16.66 6.68
C HIS A 70 -0.54 -16.64 5.34
N CYS A 71 -0.91 -15.74 4.44
CA CYS A 71 -0.20 -15.58 3.18
C CYS A 71 1.24 -15.10 3.39
N LEU A 72 1.43 -14.11 4.26
CA LEU A 72 2.76 -13.57 4.57
C LEU A 72 3.64 -14.61 5.26
N ASP A 73 3.09 -15.35 6.23
CA ASP A 73 3.79 -16.44 6.91
C ASP A 73 4.20 -17.55 5.92
N ALA A 74 3.31 -17.94 5.02
CA ALA A 74 3.61 -18.93 3.98
C ALA A 74 4.70 -18.45 3.01
N MET A 75 4.76 -17.15 2.70
CA MET A 75 5.81 -16.58 1.88
C MET A 75 7.14 -16.45 2.62
N ALA A 76 7.12 -16.20 3.94
CA ALA A 76 8.30 -16.18 4.79
C ALA A 76 8.91 -17.59 4.95
N ALA A 77 8.07 -18.62 5.10
CA ALA A 77 8.51 -20.01 5.20
C ALA A 77 9.10 -20.59 3.90
N LYS A 78 8.92 -19.89 2.76
CA LYS A 78 9.42 -20.31 1.44
C LYS A 78 10.79 -19.69 1.09
N GLN A 79 11.30 -18.77 1.92
CA GLN A 79 12.63 -18.18 1.81
C GLN A 79 13.66 -18.99 2.60
#